data_AF-A0A137Q1Z9-F1
#
_entry.id   AF-A0A137Q1Z9-F1
#
_cell.length_a   1.000
_cell.length_b   1.000
_cell.length_c   1.000
_cell.angle_alpha   90.00
_cell.angle_beta   90.00
_cell.angle_gamma   90.00
#
_symmetry.space_group_name_H-M   'P 1'
#
loop_
_entity.id
_entity.type
_entity.pdbx_description
1 polymer ?
#
loop_
_entity_poly.entity_id
_entity_poly.type
_entity_poly.pdbx_seq_one_letter_code
_entity_poly.pdbx_strand_id
1 'polypeptide(L)'
;YAMEASCPHLGADMSHAEIEECDNSVVAVCPWHRYDFDLHTGKSETGLKACTFAVHVRMDPRGVEIVSIEAPEEGFGWRLVELRPVSEEFADPPPASSSSPSDNPNNTLNEATLPIDEEPVVPPDSPPRTLIQWAVLVLNTPNPTLKVERTKHAVHLFRTGKLSSIGHKSANAPRPPDIPSRDASWTRNLKADPAKVKNRKNRAVMLHALANIEQWAIDLAWDIMARFGPSYPDIPSAFFHDFTKMALDEAKHFSLLTSRLSAISPSTPYGSMPVHASLWDSATTTAHSLRSRLAIIHLVHEARGLDVNPGTIERFRRAGDIETVKIMEIIHADEVTHVTAGHRWFMWVCEQQGITREDEGVVKTFREEVRKGWRGEVKGPFNVEARETAGMTRDFYEGLRGELGINEAACSKRISRETSMITEKTPEETSGSQGAVVNISVEYERHTQQ
;
A
#
# COMPACT_ATOMS: atom_id res chain seq x y z
N TYR A 1 17.38 8.49 21.70
CA TYR A 1 18.52 7.85 21.02
C TYR A 1 18.48 8.20 19.55
N ALA A 2 19.62 8.15 18.87
CA ALA A 2 19.72 8.24 17.42
C ALA A 2 20.25 6.90 16.91
N MET A 3 19.96 6.54 15.66
CA MET A 3 20.50 5.34 15.03
C MET A 3 20.86 5.63 13.58
N GLU A 4 21.57 4.71 12.96
CA GLU A 4 21.85 4.76 11.53
C GLU A 4 20.57 4.76 10.68
N ALA A 5 20.58 5.54 9.60
CA ALA A 5 19.45 5.66 8.67
C ALA A 5 19.30 4.45 7.75
N SER A 6 20.20 3.46 7.81
CA SER A 6 20.16 2.27 6.96
C SER A 6 20.15 1.01 7.82
N CYS A 7 19.19 0.13 7.59
CA CYS A 7 19.02 -1.11 8.32
C CYS A 7 20.21 -2.07 8.06
N PRO A 8 20.87 -2.60 9.11
CA PRO A 8 22.01 -3.54 8.98
C PRO A 8 21.77 -4.79 8.14
N HIS A 9 20.51 -5.17 7.93
CA HIS A 9 20.15 -6.36 7.15
C HIS A 9 20.46 -6.20 5.65
N LEU A 10 19.87 -5.18 5.01
CA LEU A 10 19.95 -4.95 3.56
C LEU A 10 20.11 -3.47 3.19
N GLY A 11 20.53 -2.63 4.14
CA GLY A 11 20.71 -1.19 3.93
C GLY A 11 19.41 -0.40 3.78
N ALA A 12 18.25 -1.01 4.04
CA ALA A 12 16.95 -0.40 3.82
C ALA A 12 16.69 0.79 4.78
N ASP A 13 16.03 1.84 4.30
CA ASP A 13 15.90 3.12 5.00
C ASP A 13 15.18 3.04 6.36
N MET A 14 15.81 3.51 7.43
CA MET A 14 15.23 3.52 8.78
C MET A 14 14.47 4.81 9.09
N SER A 15 14.37 5.75 8.15
CA SER A 15 13.67 7.04 8.33
C SER A 15 12.21 6.91 8.75
N HIS A 16 11.55 5.79 8.41
CA HIS A 16 10.17 5.47 8.75
C HIS A 16 10.03 4.36 9.80
N ALA A 17 11.10 4.07 10.55
CA ALA A 17 11.08 3.04 11.58
C ALA A 17 10.06 3.36 12.68
N GLU A 18 9.27 2.35 13.06
CA GLU A 18 8.32 2.46 14.17
C GLU A 18 9.06 2.28 15.48
N ILE A 19 8.79 3.13 16.47
CA ILE A 19 9.37 3.02 17.81
C ILE A 19 8.38 2.26 18.69
N GLU A 20 8.76 1.06 19.12
CA GLU A 20 7.95 0.23 20.00
C GLU A 20 8.58 0.23 21.41
N GLU A 21 7.72 0.38 22.43
CA GLU A 21 8.12 0.23 23.84
C GLU A 21 7.89 -1.24 24.27
N CYS A 22 8.98 -1.94 24.59
CA CYS A 22 8.98 -3.26 25.18
C CYS A 22 9.33 -3.18 26.67
N ASP A 23 8.94 -4.19 27.46
CA ASP A 23 8.96 -4.18 28.94
C ASP A 23 10.22 -3.58 29.61
N ASN A 24 11.40 -3.70 28.98
CA ASN A 24 12.67 -3.12 29.47
C ASN A 24 13.49 -2.36 28.41
N SER A 25 12.97 -2.13 27.20
CA SER A 25 13.70 -1.41 26.16
C SER A 25 12.81 -0.71 25.15
N VAL A 26 13.38 0.28 24.48
CA VAL A 26 12.73 0.94 23.34
C VAL A 26 13.40 0.40 22.09
N VAL A 27 12.63 -0.21 21.19
CA VAL A 27 13.15 -0.82 19.96
C VAL A 27 12.68 0.00 18.75
N ALA A 28 13.60 0.25 17.82
CA ALA A 28 13.26 0.75 16.49
C ALA A 28 13.06 -0.44 15.57
N VAL A 29 11.88 -0.54 14.97
CA VAL A 29 11.54 -1.64 14.08
C VAL A 29 11.69 -1.18 12.65
N CYS A 30 12.58 -1.84 11.91
CA CYS A 30 12.82 -1.52 10.50
C CYS A 30 11.51 -1.56 9.71
N PRO A 31 11.12 -0.47 9.00
CA PRO A 31 9.81 -0.41 8.35
C PRO A 31 9.70 -1.39 7.18
N TRP A 32 10.84 -1.81 6.62
CA TRP A 32 10.91 -2.69 5.45
C TRP A 32 10.85 -4.17 5.85
N HIS A 33 11.69 -4.55 6.81
CA HIS A 33 11.96 -5.96 7.11
C HIS A 33 11.58 -6.35 8.53
N ARG A 34 11.21 -5.37 9.35
CA ARG A 34 10.77 -5.49 10.74
C ARG A 34 11.74 -6.25 11.66
N TYR A 35 13.03 -6.16 11.34
CA TYR A 35 14.08 -6.35 12.32
C TYR A 35 13.95 -5.27 13.38
N ASP A 36 13.81 -5.72 14.61
CA ASP A 36 13.84 -4.92 15.82
C ASP A 36 15.28 -4.53 16.13
N PHE A 37 15.52 -3.29 16.53
CA PHE A 37 16.83 -2.85 16.99
C PHE A 37 16.63 -2.08 18.29
N ASP A 38 17.11 -2.65 19.38
CA ASP A 38 17.12 -1.98 20.68
C ASP A 38 17.88 -0.65 20.59
N LEU A 39 17.22 0.47 20.88
CA LEU A 39 17.79 1.81 20.74
C LEU A 39 18.93 2.09 21.71
N HIS A 40 19.01 1.33 22.81
CA HIS A 40 20.08 1.48 23.79
C HIS A 40 21.33 0.68 23.38
N THR A 41 21.16 -0.55 22.89
CA THR A 41 22.26 -1.49 22.64
C THR A 41 22.57 -1.74 21.16
N GLY A 42 21.63 -1.37 20.28
CA GLY A 42 21.63 -1.65 18.86
C GLY A 42 21.29 -3.09 18.49
N LYS A 43 21.10 -4.00 19.45
CA LYS A 43 20.91 -5.43 19.16
C LYS A 43 19.49 -5.72 18.68
N SER A 44 19.39 -6.64 17.72
CA SER A 44 18.15 -7.28 17.30
C SER A 44 18.01 -8.68 17.91
N GLU A 45 16.79 -9.12 18.16
CA GLU A 45 16.46 -10.52 18.50
C GLU A 45 16.98 -11.53 17.45
N THR A 46 17.17 -11.09 16.21
CA THR A 46 17.67 -11.90 15.10
C THR A 46 19.20 -12.04 15.05
N GLY A 47 19.92 -11.41 15.99
CA GLY A 47 21.38 -11.43 16.07
C GLY A 47 22.10 -10.34 15.25
N LEU A 48 21.35 -9.51 14.53
CA LEU A 48 21.87 -8.30 13.89
C LEU A 48 22.19 -7.21 14.93
N LYS A 49 23.04 -6.26 14.57
CA LYS A 49 23.37 -5.11 15.41
C LYS A 49 23.42 -3.83 14.58
N ALA A 50 22.66 -2.83 15.00
CA ALA A 50 22.69 -1.48 14.47
C ALA A 50 23.58 -0.55 15.29
N CYS A 51 24.09 0.50 14.66
CA CYS A 51 24.75 1.60 15.37
C CYS A 51 23.70 2.50 16.02
N THR A 52 23.77 2.65 17.35
CA THR A 52 22.92 3.56 18.13
C THR A 52 23.77 4.54 18.94
N PHE A 53 23.25 5.74 19.15
CA PHE A 53 23.95 6.86 19.78
C PHE A 53 23.05 7.55 20.82
N ALA A 54 23.60 7.92 21.97
CA ALA A 54 22.85 8.66 22.98
C ALA A 54 22.47 10.06 22.49
N VAL A 55 21.25 10.51 22.79
CA VAL A 55 20.79 11.87 22.47
C VAL A 55 20.52 12.58 23.78
N HIS A 56 21.12 13.75 23.96
CA HIS A 56 20.99 14.61 25.12
C HIS A 56 20.27 15.90 24.73
N VAL A 57 19.15 16.17 25.38
CA VAL A 57 18.39 17.41 25.22
C VAL A 57 18.61 18.27 26.46
N ARG A 58 19.06 19.51 26.26
CA ARG A 58 19.26 20.49 27.34
C ARG A 58 18.63 21.81 26.98
N MET A 59 18.06 22.51 27.95
CA MET A 59 17.53 23.87 27.76
C MET A 59 18.65 24.89 27.88
N ASP A 60 18.76 25.80 26.91
CA ASP A 60 19.62 26.96 27.02
C ASP A 60 19.02 28.00 28.01
N PRO A 61 19.80 28.97 28.50
CA PRO A 61 19.30 30.01 29.42
C PRO A 61 18.18 30.90 28.86
N ARG A 62 17.87 30.81 27.56
CA ARG A 62 16.80 31.54 26.87
C ARG A 62 15.57 30.65 26.63
N GLY A 63 15.56 29.41 27.13
CA GLY A 63 14.47 28.46 26.98
C GLY A 63 14.44 27.74 25.63
N VAL A 64 15.55 27.74 24.88
CA VAL A 64 15.67 26.99 23.61
C VAL A 64 16.24 25.60 23.87
N GLU A 65 15.58 24.57 23.35
CA GLU A 65 16.10 23.20 23.42
C GLU A 65 17.33 23.03 22.52
N ILE A 66 18.44 22.61 23.13
CA ILE A 66 19.67 22.20 22.46
C ILE A 66 19.72 20.67 22.50
N VAL A 67 19.57 20.06 21.32
CA VAL A 67 19.74 18.62 21.12
C VAL A 67 21.20 18.35 20.73
N SER A 68 21.83 17.40 21.42
CA SER A 68 23.19 16.94 21.13
C SER A 68 23.21 15.42 21.02
N ILE A 69 23.94 14.90 20.02
CA ILE A 69 24.08 13.46 19.78
C ILE A 69 25.49 13.08 20.17
N GLU A 70 25.63 11.92 20.80
CA GLU A 70 26.91 11.29 21.06
C GLU A 70 27.70 11.11 19.75
N ALA A 71 28.99 11.46 19.79
CA ALA A 71 29.86 11.28 18.64
C ALA A 71 30.21 9.80 18.48
N PRO A 72 30.21 9.25 17.25
CA PRO A 72 30.71 7.90 17.00
C PRO A 72 32.17 7.76 17.49
N GLU A 73 32.50 6.62 18.10
CA GLU A 73 33.85 6.35 18.61
C GLU A 73 34.92 6.37 17.50
N GLU A 74 34.54 5.98 16.28
CA GLU A 74 35.42 5.95 15.11
C GLU A 74 35.23 7.20 14.24
N GLY A 75 36.08 8.22 14.45
CA GLY A 75 36.21 9.37 13.53
C GLY A 75 36.13 10.74 14.20
N PHE A 76 36.66 11.74 13.52
CA PHE A 76 36.63 13.15 13.96
C PHE A 76 36.20 14.06 12.81
N GLY A 77 35.57 15.20 13.13
CA GLY A 77 35.18 16.19 12.12
C GLY A 77 33.81 15.97 11.46
N TRP A 78 32.87 15.35 12.16
CA TRP A 78 31.49 15.18 11.70
C TRP A 78 30.81 16.54 11.38
N ARG A 79 30.12 16.62 10.25
CA ARG A 79 29.35 17.79 9.82
C ARG A 79 27.89 17.40 9.63
N LEU A 80 26.97 18.20 10.16
CA LEU A 80 25.54 18.05 9.90
C LEU A 80 25.26 18.27 8.41
N VAL A 81 24.70 17.26 7.74
CA VAL A 81 24.37 17.31 6.31
C VAL A 81 22.96 17.84 6.08
N GLU A 82 21.97 17.29 6.80
CA GLU A 82 20.56 17.63 6.66
C GLU A 82 19.84 17.39 8.01
N LEU A 83 18.80 18.19 8.28
CA LEU A 83 17.85 17.98 9.38
C LEU A 83 16.44 18.04 8.79
N ARG A 84 15.68 16.94 8.87
CA ARG A 84 14.34 16.84 8.28
C ARG A 84 13.31 16.38 9.34
N PRO A 85 12.14 17.04 9.45
CA PRO A 85 11.04 16.55 10.27
C PRO A 85 10.31 15.38 9.58
N VAL A 86 9.92 14.36 10.36
CA VAL A 86 9.08 13.24 9.89
C VAL A 86 7.70 13.45 10.51
N SER A 87 6.69 13.75 9.68
CA SER A 87 5.35 14.11 10.16
C SER A 87 4.42 12.89 10.18
N GLU A 88 3.85 12.58 11.34
CA GLU A 88 2.73 11.63 11.50
C GLU A 88 1.35 12.33 11.48
N GLU A 89 1.30 13.66 11.31
CA GLU A 89 0.06 14.42 11.42
C GLU A 89 -0.91 14.16 10.26
N PHE A 90 -2.15 13.82 10.61
CA PHE A 90 -3.29 13.81 9.70
C PHE A 90 -3.73 15.25 9.39
N ALA A 91 -4.15 15.53 8.16
CA ALA A 91 -4.91 16.74 7.92
C ALA A 91 -6.26 16.63 8.66
N ASP A 92 -6.48 17.53 9.63
CA ASP A 92 -7.80 17.69 10.25
C ASP A 92 -8.84 17.98 9.17
N PRO A 93 -10.01 17.32 9.19
CA PRO A 93 -11.08 17.66 8.28
C PRO A 93 -11.48 19.14 8.49
N PRO A 94 -11.75 19.90 7.41
CA PRO A 94 -12.18 21.28 7.56
C PRO A 94 -13.46 21.34 8.40
N PRO A 95 -13.58 22.32 9.32
CA PRO A 95 -14.80 22.47 10.11
C PRO A 95 -15.99 22.67 9.17
N ALA A 96 -17.12 22.03 9.52
CA ALA A 96 -18.36 22.22 8.79
C ALA A 96 -18.66 23.73 8.70
N SER A 97 -18.84 24.23 7.48
CA SER A 97 -19.15 25.64 7.24
C SER A 97 -20.44 26.00 7.97
N SER A 98 -20.33 26.77 9.06
CA SER A 98 -21.48 27.34 9.75
C SER A 98 -22.08 28.44 8.89
N SER A 99 -22.92 28.08 7.92
CA SER A 99 -23.86 29.02 7.34
C SER A 99 -24.98 29.24 8.35
N SER A 100 -24.86 30.28 9.18
CA SER A 100 -25.97 30.79 9.97
C SER A 100 -27.10 31.20 9.03
N PRO A 101 -28.33 30.69 9.18
CA PRO A 101 -29.47 31.27 8.48
C PRO A 101 -29.81 32.59 9.17
N SER A 102 -29.74 33.69 8.41
CA SER A 102 -30.40 34.94 8.78
C SER A 102 -31.89 34.69 8.97
N ASP A 103 -32.41 35.05 10.15
CA ASP A 103 -33.82 35.04 10.50
C ASP A 103 -34.70 35.70 9.42
N ASN A 104 -35.62 34.92 8.84
CA ASN A 104 -36.77 35.42 8.12
C ASN A 104 -38.00 34.63 8.59
N PRO A 105 -38.88 35.21 9.41
CA PRO A 105 -40.09 34.54 9.86
C PRO A 105 -41.17 34.74 8.79
N ASN A 106 -41.19 33.89 7.77
CA ASN A 106 -42.37 33.56 6.96
C ASN A 106 -41.98 32.64 5.80
N ASN A 107 -41.95 31.33 6.02
CA ASN A 107 -42.53 30.43 5.02
C ASN A 107 -42.93 29.09 5.66
N THR A 108 -44.24 28.86 5.60
CA THR A 108 -44.94 27.64 5.99
C THR A 108 -44.51 26.44 5.15
N LEU A 109 -44.27 25.32 5.85
CA LEU A 109 -44.44 23.92 5.42
C LEU A 109 -43.83 23.54 4.06
N ASN A 110 -42.64 22.93 4.10
CA ASN A 110 -42.33 21.76 3.28
C ASN A 110 -41.34 20.85 4.02
N GLU A 111 -41.82 19.61 4.20
CA GLU A 111 -41.21 18.35 4.63
C GLU A 111 -39.77 18.32 5.18
N ALA A 112 -39.70 17.79 6.40
CA ALA A 112 -38.54 17.40 7.18
C ALA A 112 -37.36 16.80 6.38
N THR A 113 -36.22 17.47 6.45
CA THR A 113 -34.92 16.79 6.36
C THR A 113 -34.47 16.55 7.79
N LEU A 114 -34.55 15.29 8.25
CA LEU A 114 -34.02 14.88 9.56
C LEU A 114 -32.50 15.13 9.62
N PRO A 115 -31.93 15.45 10.79
CA PRO A 115 -30.47 15.48 10.95
C PRO A 115 -29.92 14.07 10.69
N ILE A 116 -28.82 13.99 9.94
CA ILE A 116 -28.09 12.74 9.69
C ILE A 116 -27.64 12.21 11.06
N ASP A 117 -28.14 11.05 11.49
CA ASP A 117 -27.66 10.35 12.67
C ASP A 117 -26.16 10.06 12.51
N GLU A 118 -25.30 10.85 13.17
CA GLU A 118 -23.85 10.58 13.22
C GLU A 118 -23.60 9.40 14.16
N GLU A 119 -23.49 8.21 13.57
CA GLU A 119 -23.09 7.00 14.28
C GLU A 119 -21.72 7.21 14.97
N PRO A 120 -21.58 6.89 16.27
CA PRO A 120 -20.32 7.10 16.99
C PRO A 120 -19.21 6.18 16.47
N VAL A 121 -17.96 6.62 16.62
CA VAL A 121 -16.76 5.85 16.24
C VAL A 121 -16.78 4.47 16.89
N VAL A 122 -17.07 4.43 18.20
CA VAL A 122 -17.29 3.19 18.96
C VAL A 122 -18.79 2.94 19.08
N PRO A 123 -19.32 1.81 18.59
CA PRO A 123 -20.72 1.46 18.77
C PRO A 123 -21.09 1.28 20.25
N PRO A 124 -22.22 1.84 20.74
CA PRO A 124 -22.57 1.80 22.16
C PRO A 124 -22.99 0.42 22.65
N ASP A 125 -23.72 -0.34 21.83
CA ASP A 125 -24.34 -1.61 22.24
C ASP A 125 -23.39 -2.81 22.16
N SER A 126 -22.34 -2.71 21.34
CA SER A 126 -21.40 -3.82 21.08
C SER A 126 -20.01 -3.32 20.67
N PRO A 127 -19.27 -2.65 21.59
CA PRO A 127 -17.94 -2.15 21.28
C PRO A 127 -16.99 -3.31 20.94
N PRO A 128 -16.28 -3.25 19.78
CA PRO A 128 -15.29 -4.25 19.43
C PRO A 128 -14.16 -4.32 20.47
N ARG A 129 -13.79 -5.54 20.86
CA ARG A 129 -12.71 -5.80 21.84
C ARG A 129 -11.45 -6.39 21.19
N THR A 130 -11.57 -6.97 20.01
CA THR A 130 -10.46 -7.55 19.26
C THR A 130 -10.21 -6.83 17.95
N LEU A 131 -9.01 -6.98 17.40
CA LEU A 131 -8.65 -6.37 16.11
C LEU A 131 -9.55 -6.90 14.97
N ILE A 132 -9.87 -8.20 14.94
CA ILE A 132 -10.76 -8.75 13.91
C ILE A 132 -12.18 -8.21 14.03
N GLN A 133 -12.69 -7.97 15.26
CA GLN A 133 -14.00 -7.32 15.42
C GLN A 133 -13.99 -5.88 14.88
N TRP A 134 -12.90 -5.13 15.13
CA TRP A 134 -12.72 -3.81 14.53
C TRP A 134 -12.65 -3.86 13.01
N ALA A 135 -11.89 -4.80 12.44
CA ALA A 135 -11.79 -5.00 11.00
C ALA A 135 -13.18 -5.21 10.36
N VAL A 136 -13.99 -6.10 10.95
CA VAL A 136 -15.35 -6.36 10.45
C VAL A 136 -16.26 -5.15 10.60
N LEU A 137 -16.17 -4.40 11.70
CA LEU A 137 -16.92 -3.15 11.87
C LEU A 137 -16.54 -2.12 10.80
N VAL A 138 -15.25 -1.92 10.55
CA VAL A 138 -14.73 -0.99 9.53
C VAL A 138 -15.25 -1.36 8.14
N LEU A 139 -15.17 -2.65 7.77
CA LEU A 139 -15.67 -3.15 6.47
C LEU A 139 -17.19 -2.99 6.32
N ASN A 140 -17.94 -3.03 7.41
CA ASN A 140 -19.39 -2.79 7.41
C ASN A 140 -19.77 -1.31 7.53
N THR A 141 -18.81 -0.39 7.67
CA THR A 141 -19.06 1.05 7.79
C THR A 141 -19.27 1.69 6.40
N PRO A 142 -20.48 2.17 6.06
CA PRO A 142 -20.75 2.72 4.72
C PRO A 142 -20.20 4.14 4.53
N ASN A 143 -20.16 4.93 5.61
CA ASN A 143 -19.70 6.32 5.58
C ASN A 143 -18.15 6.36 5.51
N PRO A 144 -17.57 7.00 4.47
CA PRO A 144 -16.13 6.99 4.25
C PRO A 144 -15.33 7.76 5.33
N THR A 145 -15.91 8.83 5.90
CA THR A 145 -15.29 9.60 6.98
C THR A 145 -15.30 8.81 8.29
N LEU A 146 -16.45 8.22 8.65
CA LEU A 146 -16.53 7.35 9.83
C LEU A 146 -15.60 6.14 9.71
N LYS A 147 -15.42 5.61 8.49
CA LYS A 147 -14.46 4.53 8.21
C LYS A 147 -13.02 4.92 8.54
N VAL A 148 -12.61 6.14 8.17
CA VAL A 148 -11.30 6.69 8.55
C VAL A 148 -11.17 6.79 10.06
N GLU A 149 -12.16 7.37 10.73
CA GLU A 149 -12.11 7.57 12.18
C GLU A 149 -12.08 6.23 12.94
N ARG A 150 -12.86 5.24 12.49
CA ARG A 150 -12.80 3.87 13.01
C ARG A 150 -11.46 3.20 12.77
N THR A 151 -10.86 3.42 11.60
CA THR A 151 -9.53 2.90 11.29
C THR A 151 -8.48 3.49 12.23
N LYS A 152 -8.42 4.82 12.37
CA LYS A 152 -7.52 5.51 13.31
C LYS A 152 -7.70 5.00 14.73
N HIS A 153 -8.95 4.90 15.19
CA HIS A 153 -9.26 4.45 16.54
C HIS A 153 -8.84 3.00 16.77
N ALA A 154 -9.18 2.08 15.86
CA ALA A 154 -8.80 0.67 15.96
C ALA A 154 -7.28 0.48 15.99
N VAL A 155 -6.55 1.19 15.12
CA VAL A 155 -5.07 1.12 15.06
C VAL A 155 -4.46 1.70 16.34
N HIS A 156 -4.97 2.82 16.86
CA HIS A 156 -4.52 3.36 18.15
C HIS A 156 -4.72 2.36 19.29
N LEU A 157 -5.90 1.74 19.40
CA LEU A 157 -6.16 0.74 20.44
C LEU A 157 -5.25 -0.48 20.30
N PHE A 158 -4.97 -0.90 19.06
CA PHE A 158 -4.07 -2.03 18.79
C PHE A 158 -2.63 -1.73 19.21
N ARG A 159 -2.07 -0.60 18.75
CA ARG A 159 -0.70 -0.16 19.08
C ARG A 159 -0.48 0.10 20.57
N THR A 160 -1.49 0.61 21.26
CA THR A 160 -1.40 0.89 22.71
C THR A 160 -1.79 -0.29 23.60
N GLY A 161 -2.00 -1.49 23.03
CA GLY A 161 -2.33 -2.69 23.80
C GLY A 161 -3.68 -2.64 24.52
N LYS A 162 -4.59 -1.73 24.13
CA LYS A 162 -5.91 -1.57 24.74
C LYS A 162 -6.94 -2.58 24.22
N LEU A 163 -6.65 -3.27 23.11
CA LEU A 163 -7.45 -4.40 22.64
C LEU A 163 -7.15 -5.65 23.47
N SER A 164 -8.15 -6.50 23.67
CA SER A 164 -7.97 -7.72 24.48
C SER A 164 -7.09 -8.76 23.77
N SER A 165 -7.11 -8.77 22.44
CA SER A 165 -6.26 -9.61 21.58
C SER A 165 -6.46 -9.22 20.12
N ILE A 166 -5.68 -9.83 19.22
CA ILE A 166 -5.95 -9.75 17.77
C ILE A 166 -7.30 -10.41 17.44
N GLY A 167 -7.60 -11.55 18.05
CA GLY A 167 -8.88 -12.27 17.88
C GLY A 167 -8.96 -13.24 16.70
N HIS A 168 -7.89 -13.38 15.89
CA HIS A 168 -7.90 -14.27 14.72
C HIS A 168 -7.96 -15.77 15.09
N LYS A 169 -7.40 -16.17 16.25
CA LYS A 169 -7.44 -17.56 16.75
C LYS A 169 -8.78 -17.93 17.42
N SER A 170 -9.72 -16.99 17.51
CA SER A 170 -11.02 -17.26 18.14
C SER A 170 -11.84 -18.21 17.27
N ALA A 171 -12.39 -19.27 17.88
CA ALA A 171 -13.32 -20.18 17.21
C ALA A 171 -14.55 -19.47 16.64
N ASN A 172 -14.93 -18.33 17.23
CA ASN A 172 -16.05 -17.49 16.82
C ASN A 172 -15.56 -16.13 16.28
N ALA A 173 -14.41 -16.08 15.61
CA ALA A 173 -13.95 -14.87 14.93
C ALA A 173 -15.04 -14.39 13.94
N PRO A 174 -15.45 -13.11 13.99
CA PRO A 174 -16.46 -12.61 13.08
C PRO A 174 -15.93 -12.63 11.64
N ARG A 175 -16.83 -12.88 10.68
CA ARG A 175 -16.47 -12.94 9.27
C ARG A 175 -16.65 -11.57 8.62
N PRO A 176 -15.70 -11.13 7.76
CA PRO A 176 -15.89 -9.92 6.97
C PRO A 176 -17.02 -10.10 5.95
N PRO A 177 -17.68 -9.02 5.51
CA PRO A 177 -18.65 -9.10 4.42
C PRO A 177 -17.94 -9.47 3.11
N ASP A 178 -18.66 -10.06 2.15
CA ASP A 178 -18.08 -10.36 0.81
C ASP A 178 -17.78 -9.08 0.02
N ILE A 179 -18.58 -8.04 0.26
CA ILE A 179 -18.41 -6.70 -0.31
C ILE A 179 -18.57 -5.69 0.84
N PRO A 180 -17.58 -4.82 1.09
CA PRO A 180 -17.63 -3.77 2.08
C PRO A 180 -18.81 -2.86 1.85
N SER A 181 -19.42 -2.43 2.95
CA SER A 181 -20.55 -1.51 2.90
C SER A 181 -20.13 -0.17 2.29
N ARG A 182 -21.09 0.45 1.60
CA ARG A 182 -20.93 1.72 0.90
C ARG A 182 -22.20 2.53 1.02
N ASP A 183 -22.05 3.85 1.09
CA ASP A 183 -23.18 4.76 1.04
C ASP A 183 -24.03 4.52 -0.22
N ALA A 184 -25.35 4.69 -0.09
CA ALA A 184 -26.30 4.43 -1.18
C ALA A 184 -26.06 5.35 -2.38
N SER A 185 -25.66 6.61 -2.15
CA SER A 185 -25.32 7.56 -3.22
C SER A 185 -24.09 7.11 -3.99
N TRP A 186 -23.11 6.51 -3.30
CA TRP A 186 -21.89 5.97 -3.89
C TRP A 186 -22.15 4.69 -4.70
N THR A 187 -23.01 3.81 -4.18
CA THR A 187 -23.42 2.56 -4.86
C THR A 187 -24.01 2.81 -6.25
N ARG A 188 -24.72 3.94 -6.44
CA ARG A 188 -25.23 4.36 -7.75
C ARG A 188 -24.11 4.67 -8.74
N ASN A 189 -23.05 5.31 -8.26
CA ASN A 189 -21.92 5.76 -9.07
C ASN A 189 -20.93 4.65 -9.41
N LEU A 190 -20.87 3.55 -8.64
CA LEU A 190 -20.14 2.33 -9.02
C LEU A 190 -20.68 1.66 -10.29
N LYS A 191 -22.00 1.74 -10.50
CA LYS A 191 -22.68 1.09 -11.64
C LYS A 191 -22.60 1.93 -12.91
N ALA A 192 -22.17 3.19 -12.79
CA ALA A 192 -22.02 4.10 -13.92
C ALA A 192 -20.64 3.92 -14.56
N ASP A 193 -20.59 3.89 -15.90
CA ASP A 193 -19.34 3.73 -16.65
C ASP A 193 -18.47 5.00 -16.56
N PRO A 194 -17.30 4.95 -15.88
CA PRO A 194 -16.39 6.07 -15.77
C PRO A 194 -15.78 6.50 -17.11
N ALA A 195 -15.87 5.69 -18.18
CA ALA A 195 -15.50 6.09 -19.55
C ALA A 195 -16.36 7.23 -20.08
N LYS A 196 -17.54 7.44 -19.50
CA LYS A 196 -18.47 8.52 -19.89
C LYS A 196 -18.18 9.85 -19.19
N VAL A 197 -17.24 9.90 -18.25
CA VAL A 197 -16.84 11.14 -17.58
C VAL A 197 -16.06 12.02 -18.56
N LYS A 198 -16.67 13.13 -19.00
CA LYS A 198 -16.01 14.16 -19.82
C LYS A 198 -14.89 14.82 -18.99
N ASN A 199 -13.77 15.16 -19.63
CA ASN A 199 -12.63 15.85 -19.00
C ASN A 199 -11.91 15.09 -17.87
N ARG A 200 -11.55 13.81 -18.08
CA ARG A 200 -10.70 13.03 -17.15
C ARG A 200 -9.35 13.69 -16.77
N LYS A 201 -8.88 14.66 -17.57
CA LYS A 201 -7.68 15.46 -17.27
C LYS A 201 -7.94 16.57 -16.24
N ASN A 202 -9.19 16.79 -15.82
CA ASN A 202 -9.53 17.73 -14.77
C ASN A 202 -8.97 17.24 -13.43
N ARG A 203 -8.27 18.12 -12.72
CA ARG A 203 -7.64 17.86 -11.41
C ARG A 203 -8.63 17.30 -10.39
N ALA A 204 -9.84 17.85 -10.34
CA ALA A 204 -10.88 17.37 -9.43
C ALA A 204 -11.29 15.91 -9.72
N VAL A 205 -11.39 15.53 -11.00
CA VAL A 205 -11.69 14.15 -11.41
C VAL A 205 -10.55 13.20 -11.03
N MET A 206 -9.30 13.64 -11.21
CA MET A 206 -8.13 12.83 -10.83
C MET A 206 -8.04 12.62 -9.32
N LEU A 207 -8.21 13.68 -8.51
CA LEU A 207 -8.22 13.58 -7.05
C LEU A 207 -9.37 12.71 -6.53
N HIS A 208 -10.57 12.84 -7.11
CA HIS A 208 -11.71 11.99 -6.76
C HIS A 208 -11.41 10.51 -7.03
N ALA A 209 -10.83 10.20 -8.20
CA ALA A 209 -10.45 8.84 -8.55
C ALA A 209 -9.36 8.27 -7.64
N LEU A 210 -8.35 9.06 -7.27
CA LEU A 210 -7.30 8.66 -6.32
C LEU A 210 -7.90 8.40 -4.94
N ALA A 211 -8.71 9.33 -4.41
CA ALA A 211 -9.39 9.13 -3.12
C ALA A 211 -10.26 7.86 -3.11
N ASN A 212 -10.88 7.53 -4.24
CA ASN A 212 -11.63 6.29 -4.37
C ASN A 212 -10.76 5.03 -4.30
N ILE A 213 -9.54 5.09 -4.85
CA ILE A 213 -8.56 4.00 -4.72
C ILE A 213 -8.20 3.83 -3.25
N GLU A 214 -7.87 4.91 -2.54
CA GLU A 214 -7.49 4.81 -1.12
C GLU A 214 -8.61 4.27 -0.23
N GLN A 215 -9.88 4.62 -0.52
CA GLN A 215 -11.01 4.02 0.20
C GLN A 215 -11.13 2.51 -0.01
N TRP A 216 -10.81 2.01 -1.21
CA TRP A 216 -10.71 0.57 -1.43
C TRP A 216 -9.48 -0.02 -0.74
N ALA A 217 -8.35 0.70 -0.71
CA ALA A 217 -7.12 0.25 -0.07
C ALA A 217 -7.29 0.09 1.45
N ILE A 218 -7.99 1.02 2.13
CA ILE A 218 -8.41 0.87 3.54
C ILE A 218 -9.15 -0.47 3.74
N ASP A 219 -10.15 -0.75 2.89
CA ASP A 219 -10.91 -1.99 2.99
C ASP A 219 -10.06 -3.23 2.71
N LEU A 220 -9.16 -3.19 1.74
CA LEU A 220 -8.29 -4.31 1.40
C LEU A 220 -7.34 -4.66 2.55
N ALA A 221 -6.80 -3.65 3.23
CA ALA A 221 -5.96 -3.81 4.40
C ALA A 221 -6.71 -4.46 5.58
N TRP A 222 -7.96 -4.06 5.84
CA TRP A 222 -8.79 -4.69 6.86
C TRP A 222 -9.29 -6.09 6.45
N ASP A 223 -9.66 -6.27 5.19
CA ASP A 223 -10.19 -7.53 4.65
C ASP A 223 -9.16 -8.64 4.70
N ILE A 224 -7.90 -8.39 4.33
CA ILE A 224 -6.89 -9.44 4.34
C ILE A 224 -6.65 -9.99 5.76
N MET A 225 -6.71 -9.12 6.77
CA MET A 225 -6.62 -9.52 8.18
C MET A 225 -7.82 -10.34 8.64
N ALA A 226 -9.03 -9.84 8.40
CA ALA A 226 -10.26 -10.49 8.86
C ALA A 226 -10.57 -11.78 8.12
N ARG A 227 -10.28 -11.84 6.81
CA ARG A 227 -10.62 -12.96 5.94
C ARG A 227 -9.66 -14.12 6.09
N PHE A 228 -8.36 -13.84 6.14
CA PHE A 228 -7.34 -14.90 6.11
C PHE A 228 -6.73 -15.18 7.49
N GLY A 229 -6.68 -14.21 8.40
CA GLY A 229 -6.13 -14.41 9.75
C GLY A 229 -6.66 -15.67 10.45
N PRO A 230 -7.98 -15.92 10.49
CA PRO A 230 -8.53 -17.13 11.10
C PRO A 230 -8.15 -18.45 10.42
N SER A 231 -7.76 -18.44 9.15
CA SER A 231 -7.35 -19.63 8.39
C SER A 231 -5.89 -20.02 8.60
N TYR A 232 -5.08 -19.15 9.21
CA TYR A 232 -3.66 -19.38 9.47
C TYR A 232 -3.36 -19.16 10.97
N PRO A 233 -3.57 -20.18 11.84
CA PRO A 233 -3.38 -20.04 13.29
C PRO A 233 -1.95 -19.65 13.71
N ASP A 234 -0.96 -19.96 12.87
CA ASP A 234 0.45 -19.68 13.09
C ASP A 234 0.92 -18.39 12.38
N ILE A 235 -0.01 -17.60 11.82
CA ILE A 235 0.34 -16.32 11.22
C ILE A 235 0.92 -15.38 12.29
N PRO A 236 2.13 -14.83 12.10
CA PRO A 236 2.77 -13.99 13.10
C PRO A 236 1.99 -12.69 13.37
N SER A 237 2.10 -12.15 14.59
CA SER A 237 1.49 -10.87 14.96
C SER A 237 1.90 -9.74 14.02
N ALA A 238 3.14 -9.76 13.52
CA ALA A 238 3.68 -8.81 12.56
C ALA A 238 2.80 -8.63 11.31
N PHE A 239 2.01 -9.64 10.93
CA PHE A 239 1.07 -9.53 9.79
C PHE A 239 0.01 -8.49 10.07
N PHE A 240 -0.54 -8.55 11.28
CA PHE A 240 -1.56 -7.60 11.71
C PHE A 240 -0.97 -6.20 11.93
N HIS A 241 0.28 -6.08 12.37
CA HIS A 241 0.97 -4.79 12.43
C HIS A 241 1.15 -4.15 11.06
N ASP A 242 1.66 -4.88 10.07
CA ASP A 242 1.84 -4.34 8.73
C ASP A 242 0.52 -3.87 8.11
N PHE A 243 -0.52 -4.71 8.17
CA PHE A 243 -1.79 -4.40 7.53
C PHE A 243 -2.61 -3.36 8.32
N THR A 244 -2.39 -3.20 9.63
CA THR A 244 -2.94 -2.05 10.38
C THR A 244 -2.21 -0.76 10.08
N LYS A 245 -0.88 -0.79 9.91
CA LYS A 245 -0.11 0.37 9.44
C LYS A 245 -0.58 0.80 8.05
N MET A 246 -0.67 -0.15 7.11
CA MET A 246 -1.16 0.13 5.75
C MET A 246 -2.57 0.72 5.80
N ALA A 247 -3.51 0.11 6.54
CA ALA A 247 -4.85 0.67 6.70
C ALA A 247 -4.84 2.13 7.21
N LEU A 248 -3.93 2.45 8.14
CA LEU A 248 -3.78 3.81 8.66
C LEU A 248 -3.20 4.78 7.61
N ASP A 249 -2.20 4.34 6.84
CA ASP A 249 -1.63 5.11 5.74
C ASP A 249 -2.70 5.40 4.66
N GLU A 250 -3.51 4.41 4.29
CA GLU A 250 -4.59 4.65 3.31
C GLU A 250 -5.70 5.55 3.83
N ALA A 251 -5.99 5.48 5.14
CA ALA A 251 -6.89 6.41 5.78
C ALA A 251 -6.33 7.85 5.75
N LYS A 252 -5.02 8.02 5.95
CA LYS A 252 -4.30 9.30 5.82
C LYS A 252 -4.34 9.79 4.37
N HIS A 253 -4.00 8.95 3.40
CA HIS A 253 -4.03 9.28 1.97
C HIS A 253 -5.41 9.75 1.52
N PHE A 254 -6.45 9.00 1.90
CA PHE A 254 -7.82 9.37 1.62
C PHE A 254 -8.20 10.75 2.20
N SER A 255 -7.86 11.00 3.47
CA SER A 255 -8.14 12.28 4.13
C SER A 255 -7.44 13.45 3.46
N LEU A 256 -6.17 13.28 3.06
CA LEU A 256 -5.41 14.31 2.34
C LEU A 256 -6.04 14.62 0.97
N LEU A 257 -6.34 13.58 0.19
CA LEU A 257 -6.92 13.72 -1.14
C LEU A 257 -8.33 14.33 -1.12
N THR A 258 -9.18 13.92 -0.19
CA THR A 258 -10.54 14.47 -0.05
C THR A 258 -10.56 15.90 0.46
N SER A 259 -9.66 16.25 1.39
CA SER A 259 -9.46 17.63 1.81
C SER A 259 -9.00 18.50 0.65
N ARG A 260 -8.03 18.01 -0.14
CA ARG A 260 -7.55 18.71 -1.33
C ARG A 260 -8.64 18.88 -2.39
N LEU A 261 -9.41 17.82 -2.66
CA LEU A 261 -10.54 17.87 -3.59
C LEU A 261 -11.55 18.93 -3.18
N SER A 262 -11.93 18.94 -1.90
CA SER A 262 -12.89 19.91 -1.34
C SER A 262 -12.37 21.34 -1.48
N ALA A 263 -11.07 21.56 -1.25
CA ALA A 263 -10.45 22.88 -1.37
C ALA A 263 -10.45 23.41 -2.81
N ILE A 264 -10.20 22.56 -3.81
CA ILE A 264 -10.10 23.01 -5.23
C ILE A 264 -11.43 22.94 -5.99
N SER A 265 -12.37 22.14 -5.52
CA SER A 265 -13.65 21.92 -6.20
C SER A 265 -14.75 21.57 -5.19
N PRO A 266 -15.22 22.55 -4.38
CA PRO A 266 -16.30 22.33 -3.40
C PRO A 266 -17.59 21.80 -4.02
N SER A 267 -17.84 22.10 -5.30
CA SER A 267 -18.98 21.59 -6.08
C SER A 267 -18.84 20.12 -6.51
N THR A 268 -17.74 19.45 -6.16
CA THR A 268 -17.46 18.05 -6.49
C THR A 268 -17.07 17.30 -5.21
N PRO A 269 -18.02 17.01 -4.33
CA PRO A 269 -17.71 16.26 -3.12
C PRO A 269 -17.28 14.82 -3.47
N TYR A 270 -16.53 14.19 -2.57
CA TYR A 270 -16.23 12.76 -2.71
C TYR A 270 -17.52 11.94 -2.86
N GLY A 271 -17.46 10.87 -3.65
CA GLY A 271 -18.64 10.07 -4.02
C GLY A 271 -19.58 10.68 -5.07
N SER A 272 -19.38 11.92 -5.52
CA SER A 272 -20.25 12.54 -6.55
C SER A 272 -20.02 12.07 -7.98
N MET A 273 -18.89 11.43 -8.28
CA MET A 273 -18.53 10.97 -9.63
C MET A 273 -18.55 9.44 -9.76
N PRO A 274 -18.78 8.91 -10.99
CA PRO A 274 -18.63 7.50 -11.31
C PRO A 274 -17.22 6.99 -11.02
N VAL A 275 -17.13 5.80 -10.42
CA VAL A 275 -15.88 5.17 -10.01
C VAL A 275 -15.87 3.70 -10.38
N HIS A 276 -14.69 3.15 -10.67
CA HIS A 276 -14.53 1.72 -10.91
C HIS A 276 -14.30 0.98 -9.58
N ALA A 277 -14.79 -0.26 -9.50
CA ALA A 277 -14.55 -1.18 -8.39
C ALA A 277 -13.49 -2.25 -8.72
N SER A 278 -12.60 -1.99 -9.69
CA SER A 278 -11.67 -3.00 -10.22
C SER A 278 -10.71 -3.59 -9.18
N LEU A 279 -10.33 -2.80 -8.17
CA LEU A 279 -9.56 -3.31 -7.03
C LEU A 279 -10.37 -4.37 -6.27
N TRP A 280 -11.63 -4.07 -5.94
CA TRP A 280 -12.49 -5.02 -5.24
C TRP A 280 -12.88 -6.23 -6.10
N ASP A 281 -13.06 -6.06 -7.41
CA ASP A 281 -13.29 -7.20 -8.32
C ASP A 281 -12.12 -8.20 -8.27
N SER A 282 -10.89 -7.69 -8.16
CA SER A 282 -9.68 -8.50 -7.97
C SER A 282 -9.66 -9.15 -6.58
N ALA A 283 -10.13 -8.43 -5.55
CA ALA A 283 -10.27 -8.93 -4.19
C ALA A 283 -11.27 -10.09 -4.11
N THR A 284 -12.42 -9.97 -4.78
CA THR A 284 -13.43 -11.03 -4.90
C THR A 284 -12.86 -12.24 -5.62
N THR A 285 -12.16 -12.02 -6.74
CA THR A 285 -11.51 -13.11 -7.51
C THR A 285 -10.51 -13.90 -6.65
N THR A 286 -9.80 -13.22 -5.76
CA THR A 286 -8.75 -13.81 -4.90
C THR A 286 -9.21 -14.17 -3.49
N ALA A 287 -10.50 -14.03 -3.16
CA ALA A 287 -11.02 -14.19 -1.80
C ALA A 287 -10.81 -15.59 -1.20
N HIS A 288 -10.52 -16.59 -2.03
CA HIS A 288 -10.32 -17.98 -1.65
C HIS A 288 -8.86 -18.32 -1.29
N SER A 289 -7.89 -17.43 -1.50
CA SER A 289 -6.46 -17.73 -1.36
C SER A 289 -5.67 -16.52 -0.91
N LEU A 290 -5.05 -16.61 0.28
CA LEU A 290 -4.15 -15.58 0.80
C LEU A 290 -2.98 -15.31 -0.16
N ARG A 291 -2.40 -16.37 -0.73
CA ARG A 291 -1.31 -16.27 -1.71
C ARG A 291 -1.73 -15.52 -2.96
N SER A 292 -2.91 -15.83 -3.50
CA SER A 292 -3.47 -15.12 -4.66
C SER A 292 -3.80 -13.67 -4.32
N ARG A 293 -4.32 -13.39 -3.11
CA ARG A 293 -4.62 -12.04 -2.64
C ARG A 293 -3.35 -11.19 -2.56
N LEU A 294 -2.30 -11.72 -1.95
CA LEU A 294 -0.99 -11.06 -1.85
C LEU A 294 -0.36 -10.80 -3.22
N ALA A 295 -0.41 -11.79 -4.12
CA ALA A 295 0.11 -11.62 -5.48
C ALA A 295 -0.64 -10.54 -6.27
N ILE A 296 -1.97 -10.58 -6.31
CA ILE A 296 -2.74 -9.70 -7.20
C ILE A 296 -2.95 -8.31 -6.60
N ILE A 297 -3.31 -8.21 -5.33
CA ILE A 297 -3.54 -6.92 -4.69
C ILE A 297 -2.20 -6.31 -4.30
N HIS A 298 -1.44 -6.97 -3.43
CA HIS A 298 -0.28 -6.35 -2.78
C HIS A 298 1.00 -6.31 -3.62
N LEU A 299 1.10 -7.08 -4.71
CA LEU A 299 2.28 -7.11 -5.58
C LEU A 299 2.01 -6.70 -7.03
N VAL A 300 0.75 -6.61 -7.46
CA VAL A 300 0.39 -6.08 -8.79
C VAL A 300 -0.30 -4.72 -8.70
N HIS A 301 -1.35 -4.57 -7.86
CA HIS A 301 -2.02 -3.28 -7.71
C HIS A 301 -1.17 -2.26 -6.95
N GLU A 302 -0.65 -2.60 -5.77
CA GLU A 302 0.20 -1.65 -5.00
C GLU A 302 1.49 -1.29 -5.76
N ALA A 303 2.13 -2.29 -6.38
CA ALA A 303 3.33 -2.04 -7.21
C ALA A 303 3.05 -1.13 -8.42
N ARG A 304 1.78 -0.99 -8.84
CA ARG A 304 1.39 -0.05 -9.89
C ARG A 304 1.36 1.40 -9.39
N GLY A 305 1.14 1.63 -8.08
CA GLY A 305 1.30 2.93 -7.45
C GLY A 305 2.73 3.46 -7.65
N LEU A 306 3.74 2.62 -7.42
CA LEU A 306 5.16 2.94 -7.64
C LEU A 306 5.49 3.39 -9.06
N ASP A 307 4.79 2.81 -10.05
CA ASP A 307 4.99 3.10 -11.47
C ASP A 307 4.27 4.39 -11.92
N VAL A 308 3.05 4.60 -11.43
CA VAL A 308 2.12 5.62 -11.95
C VAL A 308 2.22 6.94 -11.18
N ASN A 309 2.52 6.90 -9.89
CA ASN A 309 2.55 8.08 -9.03
C ASN A 309 3.59 9.12 -9.50
N PRO A 310 4.83 8.76 -9.92
CA PRO A 310 5.80 9.73 -10.43
C PRO A 310 5.27 10.57 -11.62
N GLY A 311 4.60 9.92 -12.58
CA GLY A 311 3.99 10.61 -13.71
C GLY A 311 2.81 11.51 -13.31
N THR A 312 2.05 11.10 -12.30
CA THR A 312 0.94 11.88 -11.74
C THR A 312 1.45 13.12 -10.99
N ILE A 313 2.48 12.96 -10.16
CA ILE A 313 3.18 14.04 -9.47
C ILE A 313 3.66 15.08 -10.48
N GLU A 314 4.36 14.65 -11.53
CA GLU A 314 4.90 15.55 -12.54
C GLU A 314 3.79 16.30 -13.32
N ARG A 315 2.64 15.65 -13.55
CA ARG A 315 1.49 16.32 -14.14
C ARG A 315 0.95 17.44 -13.24
N PHE A 316 0.82 17.23 -11.93
CA PHE A 316 0.38 18.28 -11.01
C PHE A 316 1.41 19.40 -10.88
N ARG A 317 2.70 19.05 -10.87
CA ARG A 317 3.82 20.01 -10.86
C ARG A 317 3.77 20.95 -12.06
N ARG A 318 3.62 20.41 -13.28
CA ARG A 318 3.46 21.20 -14.52
C ARG A 318 2.21 22.07 -14.52
N ALA A 319 1.17 21.68 -13.79
CA ALA A 319 -0.04 22.48 -13.63
C ALA A 319 0.10 23.56 -12.54
N GLY A 320 1.26 23.69 -11.88
CA GLY A 320 1.49 24.63 -10.78
C GLY A 320 0.78 24.26 -9.48
N ASP A 321 0.30 23.02 -9.34
CA ASP A 321 -0.47 22.56 -8.19
C ASP A 321 0.44 21.95 -7.12
N ILE A 322 1.24 22.81 -6.48
CA ILE A 322 2.29 22.39 -5.53
C ILE A 322 1.72 21.71 -4.29
N GLU A 323 0.54 22.10 -3.83
CA GLU A 323 -0.10 21.46 -2.67
C GLU A 323 -0.50 20.02 -2.97
N THR A 324 -0.99 19.74 -4.19
CA THR A 324 -1.27 18.34 -4.59
C THR A 324 0.01 17.55 -4.80
N VAL A 325 1.09 18.18 -5.28
CA VAL A 325 2.41 17.54 -5.41
C VAL A 325 2.89 17.02 -4.06
N LYS A 326 2.85 17.84 -3.01
CA LYS A 326 3.25 17.43 -1.65
C LYS A 326 2.45 16.23 -1.15
N ILE A 327 1.13 16.23 -1.36
CA ILE A 327 0.25 15.12 -0.97
C ILE A 327 0.65 13.84 -1.72
N MET A 328 0.85 13.93 -3.02
CA MET A 328 1.24 12.77 -3.83
C MET A 328 2.65 12.26 -3.51
N GLU A 329 3.57 13.13 -3.10
CA GLU A 329 4.90 12.75 -2.64
C GLU A 329 4.85 11.97 -1.30
N ILE A 330 3.94 12.33 -0.39
CA ILE A 330 3.66 11.53 0.82
C ILE A 330 3.14 10.15 0.44
N ILE A 331 2.10 10.09 -0.39
CA ILE A 331 1.50 8.82 -0.84
C ILE A 331 2.57 7.94 -1.49
N HIS A 332 3.36 8.49 -2.41
CA HIS A 332 4.39 7.72 -3.11
C HIS A 332 5.47 7.14 -2.19
N ALA A 333 5.84 7.83 -1.11
CA ALA A 333 6.81 7.33 -0.16
C ALA A 333 6.26 6.11 0.62
N ASP A 334 5.00 6.16 1.03
CA ASP A 334 4.36 5.09 1.81
C ASP A 334 4.15 3.80 0.97
N GLU A 335 3.86 3.95 -0.32
CA GLU A 335 3.62 2.84 -1.28
C GLU A 335 4.76 1.83 -1.35
N VAL A 336 6.02 2.27 -1.20
CA VAL A 336 7.16 1.34 -1.21
C VAL A 336 7.08 0.40 -0.01
N THR A 337 6.67 0.91 1.16
CA THR A 337 6.51 0.09 2.37
C THR A 337 5.33 -0.87 2.25
N HIS A 338 4.27 -0.48 1.53
CA HIS A 338 3.10 -1.34 1.29
C HIS A 338 3.43 -2.52 0.38
N VAL A 339 4.14 -2.28 -0.71
CA VAL A 339 4.63 -3.35 -1.61
C VAL A 339 5.60 -4.26 -0.87
N THR A 340 6.45 -3.72 0.00
CA THR A 340 7.37 -4.50 0.82
C THR A 340 6.63 -5.43 1.77
N ALA A 341 5.60 -4.94 2.46
CA ALA A 341 4.74 -5.76 3.31
C ALA A 341 4.05 -6.88 2.49
N GLY A 342 3.51 -6.53 1.32
CA GLY A 342 2.95 -7.48 0.36
C GLY A 342 3.93 -8.60 -0.02
N HIS A 343 5.16 -8.21 -0.37
CA HIS A 343 6.22 -9.11 -0.74
C HIS A 343 6.59 -10.04 0.42
N ARG A 344 6.82 -9.48 1.61
CA ARG A 344 7.16 -10.24 2.81
C ARG A 344 6.13 -11.32 3.14
N TRP A 345 4.85 -10.99 3.09
CA TRP A 345 3.80 -11.97 3.37
C TRP A 345 3.58 -12.97 2.24
N PHE A 346 3.86 -12.57 0.99
CA PHE A 346 3.89 -13.51 -0.13
C PHE A 346 5.02 -14.53 0.01
N MET A 347 6.21 -14.09 0.43
CA MET A 347 7.33 -14.97 0.76
C MET A 347 6.95 -15.94 1.88
N TRP A 348 6.38 -15.41 2.98
CA TRP A 348 5.98 -16.21 4.13
C TRP A 348 4.96 -17.29 3.75
N VAL A 349 3.91 -16.97 3.00
CA VAL A 349 2.90 -17.97 2.61
C VAL A 349 3.47 -19.01 1.64
N CYS A 350 4.44 -18.64 0.79
CA CYS A 350 5.16 -19.60 -0.05
C CYS A 350 6.00 -20.57 0.81
N GLU A 351 6.72 -20.06 1.80
CA GLU A 351 7.51 -20.87 2.72
C GLU A 351 6.64 -21.85 3.51
N GLN A 352 5.48 -21.40 4.02
CA GLN A 352 4.49 -22.29 4.69
C GLN A 352 3.97 -23.42 3.77
N GLN A 353 4.10 -23.26 2.46
CA GLN A 353 3.68 -24.24 1.46
C GLN A 353 4.86 -25.06 0.90
N GLY A 354 6.05 -24.93 1.49
CA GLY A 354 7.26 -25.63 1.06
C GLY A 354 7.86 -25.10 -0.25
N ILE A 355 7.48 -23.89 -0.67
CA ILE A 355 8.01 -23.22 -1.85
C ILE A 355 9.21 -22.38 -1.40
N THR A 356 10.42 -22.83 -1.72
CA THR A 356 11.66 -22.15 -1.36
C THR A 356 12.10 -21.17 -2.46
N ARG A 357 13.07 -20.32 -2.13
CA ARG A 357 13.74 -19.42 -3.08
C ARG A 357 14.67 -20.17 -4.03
N GLU A 358 15.01 -21.41 -3.71
CA GLU A 358 15.81 -22.27 -4.57
C GLU A 358 15.04 -22.53 -5.88
N ASP A 359 15.75 -22.57 -7.00
CA ASP A 359 15.18 -22.81 -8.33
C ASP A 359 14.03 -21.85 -8.73
N GLU A 360 14.07 -20.59 -8.28
CA GLU A 360 13.09 -19.54 -8.62
C GLU A 360 11.63 -19.88 -8.23
N GLY A 361 11.42 -20.79 -7.27
CA GLY A 361 10.11 -21.32 -6.91
C GLY A 361 9.08 -20.24 -6.57
N VAL A 362 9.49 -19.21 -5.83
CA VAL A 362 8.63 -18.08 -5.44
C VAL A 362 8.24 -17.21 -6.64
N VAL A 363 9.21 -16.85 -7.49
CA VAL A 363 8.96 -16.02 -8.68
C VAL A 363 8.00 -16.76 -9.62
N LYS A 364 8.25 -18.05 -9.86
CA LYS A 364 7.37 -18.90 -10.67
C LYS A 364 5.95 -18.94 -10.08
N THR A 365 5.84 -19.12 -8.77
CA THR A 365 4.55 -19.13 -8.07
C THR A 365 3.82 -17.81 -8.22
N PHE A 366 4.50 -16.67 -8.03
CA PHE A 366 3.93 -15.35 -8.26
C PHE A 366 3.41 -15.21 -9.69
N ARG A 367 4.22 -15.54 -10.69
CA ARG A 367 3.84 -15.46 -12.11
C ARG A 367 2.65 -16.36 -12.43
N GLU A 368 2.54 -17.52 -11.78
CA GLU A 368 1.36 -18.41 -11.87
C GLU A 368 0.10 -17.80 -11.25
N GLU A 369 0.20 -17.19 -10.07
CA GLU A 369 -0.92 -16.48 -9.45
C GLU A 369 -1.39 -15.33 -10.33
N VAL A 370 -0.48 -14.54 -10.91
CA VAL A 370 -0.83 -13.47 -11.86
C VAL A 370 -1.44 -14.02 -13.14
N ARG A 371 -0.91 -15.12 -13.69
CA ARG A 371 -1.51 -15.78 -14.86
C ARG A 371 -2.98 -16.14 -14.62
N LYS A 372 -3.30 -16.69 -13.44
CA LYS A 372 -4.66 -17.14 -13.09
C LYS A 372 -5.57 -15.97 -12.68
N GLY A 373 -5.04 -15.00 -11.94
CA GLY A 373 -5.81 -13.95 -11.26
C GLY A 373 -5.85 -12.59 -11.95
N TRP A 374 -5.10 -12.37 -13.04
CA TRP A 374 -5.01 -11.09 -13.74
C TRP A 374 -5.54 -11.15 -15.18
N ARG A 375 -6.01 -10.02 -15.71
CA ARG A 375 -6.48 -9.90 -17.10
C ARG A 375 -5.49 -9.11 -17.95
N GLY A 376 -4.93 -9.74 -18.97
CA GLY A 376 -4.07 -9.07 -19.94
C GLY A 376 -2.67 -8.78 -19.39
N GLU A 377 -1.95 -7.87 -20.03
CA GLU A 377 -0.55 -7.58 -19.68
C GLU A 377 -0.44 -6.77 -18.39
N VAL A 378 0.58 -7.07 -17.59
CA VAL A 378 1.05 -6.15 -16.55
C VAL A 378 1.84 -5.06 -17.25
N LYS A 379 1.24 -3.88 -17.39
CA LYS A 379 1.77 -2.80 -18.24
C LYS A 379 2.67 -1.87 -17.45
N GLY A 380 3.88 -1.64 -17.96
CA GLY A 380 4.74 -0.53 -17.58
C GLY A 380 4.27 0.84 -18.11
N PRO A 381 5.14 1.88 -18.06
CA PRO A 381 6.55 1.83 -17.64
C PRO A 381 6.70 1.41 -16.17
N PHE A 382 7.73 0.62 -15.86
CA PHE A 382 8.00 0.16 -14.50
C PHE A 382 9.00 1.07 -13.81
N ASN A 383 8.74 1.42 -12.55
CA ASN A 383 9.72 2.06 -11.69
C ASN A 383 10.63 0.98 -11.09
N VAL A 384 11.68 0.63 -11.83
CA VAL A 384 12.58 -0.48 -11.49
C VAL A 384 13.22 -0.27 -10.11
N GLU A 385 13.75 0.94 -9.85
CA GLU A 385 14.43 1.27 -8.60
C GLU A 385 13.49 1.17 -7.38
N ALA A 386 12.28 1.72 -7.47
CA ALA A 386 11.31 1.63 -6.38
C ALA A 386 10.81 0.19 -6.16
N ARG A 387 10.57 -0.57 -7.25
CA ARG A 387 10.17 -1.98 -7.16
C ARG A 387 11.27 -2.84 -6.54
N GLU A 388 12.52 -2.64 -6.93
CA GLU A 388 13.69 -3.32 -6.34
C GLU A 388 13.84 -2.96 -4.86
N THR A 389 13.68 -1.69 -4.49
CA THR A 389 13.66 -1.25 -3.09
C THR A 389 12.57 -1.95 -2.27
N ALA A 390 11.40 -2.19 -2.88
CA ALA A 390 10.32 -2.95 -2.26
C ALA A 390 10.50 -4.48 -2.28
N GLY A 391 11.62 -4.98 -2.82
CA GLY A 391 11.96 -6.40 -2.90
C GLY A 391 11.49 -7.12 -4.18
N MET A 392 10.91 -6.41 -5.14
CA MET A 392 10.46 -6.98 -6.42
C MET A 392 11.51 -6.81 -7.52
N THR A 393 12.25 -7.89 -7.82
CA THR A 393 13.16 -7.94 -8.98
C THR A 393 12.39 -7.94 -10.29
N ARG A 394 13.09 -7.67 -11.40
CA ARG A 394 12.54 -7.71 -12.76
C ARG A 394 11.87 -9.04 -13.13
N ASP A 395 12.38 -10.16 -12.61
CA ASP A 395 11.86 -11.50 -12.90
C ASP A 395 10.39 -11.68 -12.46
N PHE A 396 9.96 -10.92 -11.45
CA PHE A 396 8.56 -10.91 -11.04
C PHE A 396 7.65 -10.44 -12.17
N TYR A 397 7.95 -9.31 -12.83
CA TYR A 397 6.96 -8.57 -13.62
C TYR A 397 7.30 -8.41 -15.11
N GLU A 398 8.56 -8.60 -15.52
CA GLU A 398 8.91 -8.49 -16.94
C GLU A 398 8.23 -9.58 -17.78
N GLY A 399 7.65 -9.15 -18.91
CA GLY A 399 6.89 -10.00 -19.81
C GLY A 399 5.66 -10.67 -19.17
N LEU A 400 5.18 -10.18 -18.02
CA LEU A 400 4.11 -10.86 -17.28
C LEU A 400 2.72 -10.55 -17.86
N ARG A 401 1.93 -11.60 -18.04
CA ARG A 401 0.58 -11.53 -18.59
C ARG A 401 -0.37 -12.45 -17.85
N GLY A 402 -1.52 -11.90 -17.52
CA GLY A 402 -2.69 -12.58 -16.99
C GLY A 402 -3.58 -13.21 -18.08
N GLU A 403 -4.19 -14.33 -17.74
CA GLU A 403 -5.04 -15.15 -18.60
C GLU A 403 -6.48 -15.25 -18.08
N LEU A 404 -6.84 -14.50 -17.03
CA LEU A 404 -8.17 -14.54 -16.43
C LEU A 404 -9.26 -14.20 -17.47
N GLY A 405 -10.17 -15.15 -17.66
CA GLY A 405 -11.28 -15.08 -18.63
C GLY A 405 -10.89 -15.17 -20.10
N ILE A 406 -9.68 -15.65 -20.42
CA ILE A 406 -9.39 -16.24 -21.72
C ILE A 406 -9.91 -17.68 -21.68
N ASN A 407 -10.94 -18.01 -22.47
CA ASN A 407 -11.41 -19.39 -22.61
C ASN A 407 -10.25 -20.29 -23.07
N GLU A 408 -10.03 -21.45 -22.42
CA GLU A 408 -8.97 -22.41 -22.77
C GLU A 408 -8.99 -22.83 -24.26
N ALA A 409 -10.19 -22.85 -24.86
CA ALA A 409 -10.39 -23.11 -26.30
C ALA A 409 -9.75 -22.04 -27.22
N ALA A 410 -9.60 -20.80 -26.75
CA ALA A 410 -8.93 -19.73 -27.49
C ALA A 410 -7.40 -19.79 -27.33
N CYS A 411 -6.89 -20.27 -26.20
CA CYS A 411 -5.46 -20.47 -25.96
C CYS A 411 -4.90 -21.61 -26.82
N SER A 412 -5.61 -22.75 -26.86
CA SER A 412 -5.23 -23.90 -27.70
C SER A 412 -5.22 -23.56 -29.21
N LYS A 413 -6.14 -22.69 -29.67
CA LYS A 413 -6.18 -22.18 -31.05
C LYS A 413 -5.06 -21.18 -31.38
N ARG A 414 -4.48 -20.54 -30.36
CA ARG A 414 -3.43 -19.54 -30.53
C ARG A 414 -2.05 -20.17 -30.52
N ILE A 415 -1.83 -21.13 -29.60
CA ILE A 415 -0.65 -21.99 -29.61
C ILE A 415 -0.60 -22.76 -30.93
N SER A 416 -1.71 -23.35 -31.40
CA SER A 416 -1.72 -24.03 -32.69
C SER A 416 -1.44 -23.10 -33.88
N ARG A 417 -1.78 -21.81 -33.81
CA ARG A 417 -1.45 -20.79 -34.83
C ARG A 417 0.01 -20.37 -34.81
N GLU A 418 0.62 -20.26 -33.64
CA GLU A 418 2.05 -19.96 -33.52
C GLU A 418 2.92 -21.17 -33.90
N THR A 419 2.51 -22.39 -33.55
CA THR A 419 3.19 -23.61 -34.00
C THR A 419 3.05 -23.83 -35.52
N SER A 420 1.90 -23.48 -36.12
CA SER A 420 1.70 -23.59 -37.58
C SER A 420 2.44 -22.50 -38.37
N MET A 421 2.64 -21.31 -37.81
CA MET A 421 3.51 -20.29 -38.42
C MET A 421 4.99 -20.67 -38.39
N ILE A 422 5.41 -21.53 -37.45
CA ILE A 422 6.80 -22.03 -37.37
C ILE A 422 7.01 -23.23 -38.30
N THR A 423 5.98 -24.03 -38.61
CA THR A 423 6.09 -25.19 -39.51
C THR A 423 5.84 -24.90 -41.00
N GLU A 424 5.48 -23.68 -41.39
CA GLU A 424 5.28 -23.28 -42.80
C GLU A 424 6.52 -22.70 -43.50
N LYS A 425 7.70 -22.78 -42.89
CA LYS A 425 8.97 -22.49 -43.57
C LYS A 425 9.90 -23.70 -43.58
N THR A 426 9.61 -24.65 -44.47
CA THR A 426 10.65 -25.53 -45.02
C THR A 426 11.22 -24.93 -46.31
N PRO A 427 12.52 -25.07 -46.59
CA PRO A 427 13.20 -24.36 -47.65
C PRO A 427 13.23 -25.17 -48.96
N GLU A 428 12.97 -24.49 -50.09
CA GLU A 428 13.32 -25.02 -51.41
C GLU A 428 14.85 -25.05 -51.57
N GLU A 429 15.35 -26.20 -52.00
CA GLU A 429 16.73 -26.44 -52.38
C GLU A 429 17.17 -25.52 -53.52
N THR A 430 18.24 -24.76 -53.32
CA THR A 430 19.14 -24.40 -54.43
C THR A 430 20.59 -24.51 -53.97
N SER A 431 21.34 -25.22 -54.80
CA SER A 431 22.76 -25.50 -54.75
C SER A 431 23.62 -24.24 -54.83
N GLY A 432 24.70 -24.19 -54.06
CA GLY A 432 25.71 -23.13 -54.20
C GLY A 432 26.67 -23.07 -53.03
N SER A 433 27.86 -23.59 -53.23
CA SER A 433 29.01 -23.49 -52.33
C SER A 433 29.32 -22.04 -51.94
N GLN A 434 29.49 -21.76 -50.64
CA GLN A 434 30.65 -21.07 -50.06
C GLN A 434 30.50 -20.99 -48.55
N GLY A 435 31.50 -21.49 -47.82
CA GLY A 435 31.54 -21.38 -46.36
C GLY A 435 31.76 -19.94 -45.92
N ALA A 436 30.95 -19.50 -44.97
CA ALA A 436 31.21 -18.30 -44.19
C ALA A 436 30.97 -18.62 -42.71
N VAL A 437 32.07 -18.66 -41.97
CA VAL A 437 32.13 -18.67 -40.51
C VAL A 437 31.57 -17.33 -40.03
N VAL A 438 30.57 -17.34 -39.14
CA VAL A 438 30.12 -16.13 -38.43
C VAL A 438 30.52 -16.28 -36.98
N ASN A 439 31.50 -15.47 -36.59
CA ASN A 439 32.01 -15.32 -35.23
C ASN A 439 30.94 -14.69 -34.33
N ILE A 440 30.70 -15.31 -33.18
CA ILE A 440 29.94 -14.72 -32.07
C ILE A 440 30.95 -13.97 -31.20
N SER A 441 30.89 -12.63 -31.23
CA SER A 441 31.68 -11.77 -30.36
C SER A 441 30.97 -11.66 -29.01
N VAL A 442 31.64 -12.12 -27.95
CA VAL A 442 31.22 -11.94 -26.55
C VAL A 442 32.17 -10.91 -25.93
N GLU A 443 31.65 -9.71 -25.60
CA GLU A 443 32.41 -8.70 -24.85
C GLU A 443 32.26 -8.96 -23.34
N TYR A 444 33.39 -9.12 -22.66
CA TYR A 444 33.50 -9.11 -21.20
C TYR A 444 34.20 -7.83 -20.77
N GLU A 445 33.55 -7.01 -19.96
CA GLU A 445 34.14 -5.82 -19.37
C GLU A 445 34.84 -6.19 -18.05
N ARG A 446 36.19 -6.16 -18.05
CA ARG A 446 37.02 -6.28 -16.85
C ARG A 446 37.15 -4.91 -16.19
N HIS A 447 36.53 -4.72 -15.03
CA HIS A 447 36.95 -3.64 -14.13
C HIS A 447 38.25 -4.03 -13.43
N THR A 448 39.30 -3.26 -13.72
CA THR A 448 40.59 -3.31 -13.02
C THR A 448 40.55 -2.33 -11.85
N GLN A 449 41.00 -2.80 -10.69
CA GLN A 449 41.30 -1.97 -9.52
C GLN A 449 42.41 -0.97 -9.85
N GLN A 450 42.23 0.28 -9.40
CA GLN A 450 43.28 1.12 -8.85
C GLN A 450 42.71 2.04 -7.77
#